data_AF-A0A7J8C1F7-F1
#
_entry.id   AF-A0A7J8C1F7-F1
#
_cell.length_a   1.000
_cell.length_b   1.000
_cell.length_c   1.000
_cell.angle_alpha   90.00
_cell.angle_beta   90.00
_cell.angle_gamma   90.00
#
_symmetry.space_group_name_H-M   'P 1'
#
loop_
_entity.id
_entity.type
_entity.pdbx_description
1 polymer ?
#
loop_
_entity_poly.entity_id
_entity_poly.type
_entity_poly.pdbx_seq_one_letter_code
_entity_poly.pdbx_strand_id
1 'polypeptide(L)'
;MGVWTSVGDIFLSLWETYVSPRSSGRMDFMQHLGACCSVAFMSAGLLSVAFSWLLSPFTVFATSWVIVSVLLCCSKHVRCFTLLFFLSCGLREGRNALIAAGTGVVIFGHMENIFHNFRGLLDSMTCNLRAKSFSIHFPLLKKYIEALQWIYGLATHLSLLDDLVSWNQTLAVSLLSPSQALEAQLNDTKGQVLGVLYRTVTATKALSSLGQQLLALTGLLLVLLGTGLFLKRYLGPCGWKFENIYITRQFVQFDERERGRQRPCVLPLNKKERKKFISGFQS
;
A
#
# COMPACT_ATOMS: atom_id res chain seq x y z
N MET A 1 -27.96 25.11 -13.37
CA MET A 1 -28.00 25.17 -11.88
C MET A 1 -28.99 24.19 -11.24
N GLY A 2 -30.14 23.86 -11.84
CA GLY A 2 -31.16 22.99 -11.20
C GLY A 2 -30.91 21.47 -11.13
N VAL A 3 -29.98 20.91 -11.92
CA VAL A 3 -29.71 19.46 -11.90
C VAL A 3 -28.87 19.05 -10.68
N TRP A 4 -27.92 19.89 -10.26
CA TRP A 4 -27.07 19.62 -9.09
C TRP A 4 -27.83 19.71 -7.77
N THR A 5 -28.77 20.64 -7.64
CA THR A 5 -29.66 20.72 -6.47
C THR A 5 -30.53 19.48 -6.36
N SER A 6 -31.10 19.02 -7.49
CA SER A 6 -31.93 17.82 -7.53
C SER A 6 -31.19 16.53 -7.14
N VAL A 7 -29.93 16.35 -7.58
CA VAL A 7 -29.12 15.18 -7.19
C VAL A 7 -28.78 15.21 -5.71
N GLY A 8 -28.40 16.37 -5.17
CA GLY A 8 -28.10 16.53 -3.74
C GLY A 8 -29.29 16.20 -2.84
N ASP A 9 -30.48 16.65 -3.21
CA ASP A 9 -31.72 16.40 -2.47
C ASP A 9 -32.09 14.91 -2.45
N ILE A 10 -31.89 14.20 -3.57
CA ILE A 10 -32.10 12.75 -3.66
C ILE A 10 -31.12 12.00 -2.74
N PHE A 11 -29.85 12.40 -2.72
CA PHE A 11 -28.83 11.80 -1.85
C PHE A 11 -29.14 12.02 -0.37
N LEU A 12 -29.56 13.23 0.00
CA LEU A 12 -29.98 13.56 1.37
C LEU A 12 -31.18 12.71 1.80
N SER A 13 -32.19 12.60 0.95
CA SER A 13 -33.38 11.77 1.20
C SER A 13 -33.01 10.30 1.41
N LEU A 14 -32.15 9.74 0.55
CA LEU A 14 -31.67 8.35 0.69
C LEU A 14 -30.92 8.12 2.01
N TRP A 15 -30.10 9.08 2.43
CA TRP A 15 -29.35 8.98 3.68
C TRP A 15 -30.25 9.09 4.91
N GLU A 16 -31.25 9.97 4.84
CA GLU A 16 -32.26 10.10 5.86
C GLU A 16 -33.06 8.80 6.03
N THR A 17 -33.50 8.19 4.92
CA THR A 17 -34.15 6.87 4.92
C THR A 17 -33.24 5.76 5.45
N TYR A 18 -31.93 5.84 5.23
CA TYR A 18 -30.97 4.85 5.74
C TYR A 18 -30.80 4.94 7.27
N VAL A 19 -30.76 6.14 7.83
CA VAL A 19 -30.56 6.37 9.28
C VAL A 19 -31.87 6.26 10.08
N SER A 20 -33.02 6.44 9.42
CA SER A 20 -34.33 6.40 10.08
C SER A 20 -34.63 5.02 10.70
N PRO A 21 -35.46 4.98 11.77
CA PRO A 21 -36.05 3.73 12.21
C PRO A 21 -36.89 3.12 11.07
N ARG A 22 -36.97 1.78 11.04
CA ARG A 22 -37.72 1.04 10.02
C ARG A 22 -39.19 1.46 10.08
N SER A 23 -39.73 2.02 9.00
CA SER A 23 -41.15 2.32 8.89
C SER A 23 -41.94 1.09 8.41
N SER A 24 -43.27 1.09 8.62
CA SER A 24 -44.13 -0.06 8.31
C SER A 24 -44.66 -0.06 6.88
N GLY A 25 -44.49 1.03 6.12
CA GLY A 25 -44.97 1.14 4.74
C GLY A 25 -44.19 0.25 3.76
N ARG A 26 -44.90 -0.42 2.82
CA ARG A 26 -44.27 -1.31 1.83
C ARG A 26 -43.28 -0.57 0.93
N MET A 27 -43.58 0.68 0.56
CA MET A 27 -42.71 1.49 -0.31
C MET A 27 -41.46 1.94 0.43
N ASP A 28 -41.61 2.45 1.64
CA ASP A 28 -40.50 2.84 2.50
C ASP A 28 -39.59 1.66 2.85
N PHE A 29 -40.16 0.46 3.05
CA PHE A 29 -39.38 -0.75 3.27
C PHE A 29 -38.50 -1.09 2.06
N MET A 30 -39.03 -0.98 0.84
CA MET A 30 -38.26 -1.19 -0.39
C MET A 30 -37.16 -0.13 -0.57
N GLN A 31 -37.45 1.13 -0.25
CA GLN A 31 -36.44 2.20 -0.26
C GLN A 31 -35.33 1.94 0.77
N HIS A 32 -35.70 1.52 1.97
CA HIS A 32 -34.75 1.19 3.03
C HIS A 32 -33.86 -0.01 2.66
N LEU A 33 -34.45 -1.06 2.09
CA LEU A 33 -33.72 -2.22 1.57
C LEU A 33 -32.76 -1.80 0.45
N GLY A 34 -33.23 -0.98 -0.50
CA GLY A 34 -32.38 -0.46 -1.58
C GLY A 34 -31.19 0.35 -1.07
N ALA A 35 -31.40 1.24 -0.11
CA ALA A 35 -30.34 2.02 0.53
C ALA A 35 -29.33 1.12 1.25
N CYS A 36 -29.81 0.13 2.02
CA CYS A 36 -28.95 -0.84 2.70
C CYS A 36 -28.13 -1.68 1.71
N CYS A 37 -28.75 -2.19 0.64
CA CYS A 37 -28.07 -2.95 -0.40
C CYS A 37 -26.99 -2.12 -1.12
N SER A 38 -27.24 -0.83 -1.35
CA SER A 38 -26.28 0.07 -1.99
C SER A 38 -25.05 0.31 -1.11
N VAL A 39 -25.24 0.55 0.19
CA VAL A 39 -24.13 0.68 1.14
C VAL A 39 -23.41 -0.67 1.35
N ALA A 40 -24.17 -1.77 1.34
CA ALA A 40 -23.61 -3.12 1.41
C ALA A 40 -22.73 -3.44 0.19
N PHE A 41 -23.12 -3.01 -1.00
CA PHE A 41 -22.30 -3.17 -2.21
C PHE A 41 -20.92 -2.51 -2.07
N MET A 42 -20.89 -1.27 -1.60
CA MET A 42 -19.64 -0.52 -1.42
C MET A 42 -18.74 -1.17 -0.36
N SER A 43 -19.32 -1.63 0.74
CA SER A 43 -18.58 -2.29 1.81
C SER A 43 -18.11 -3.71 1.42
N ALA A 44 -18.92 -4.44 0.67
CA ALA A 44 -18.54 -5.73 0.07
C ALA A 44 -17.38 -5.57 -0.93
N GLY A 45 -17.32 -4.45 -1.67
CA GLY A 45 -16.20 -4.14 -2.55
C GLY A 45 -14.90 -4.01 -1.76
N LEU A 46 -14.91 -3.25 -0.66
CA LEU A 46 -13.75 -3.10 0.23
C LEU A 46 -13.32 -4.43 0.86
N LEU A 47 -14.28 -5.23 1.33
CA LEU A 47 -14.03 -6.55 1.88
C LEU A 47 -13.47 -7.51 0.82
N SER A 48 -14.03 -7.52 -0.39
CA SER A 48 -13.56 -8.36 -1.48
C SER A 48 -12.12 -8.03 -1.85
N VAL A 49 -11.73 -6.76 -1.90
CA VAL A 49 -10.32 -6.39 -2.12
C VAL A 49 -9.42 -6.96 -1.03
N ALA A 50 -9.81 -6.82 0.25
CA ALA A 50 -9.03 -7.33 1.38
C ALA A 50 -8.94 -8.88 1.44
N PHE A 51 -9.98 -9.58 0.98
CA PHE A 51 -10.10 -11.04 1.07
C PHE A 51 -10.00 -11.78 -0.28
N SER A 52 -9.70 -11.06 -1.37
CA SER A 52 -9.62 -11.58 -2.75
C SER A 52 -8.60 -12.71 -2.94
N TRP A 53 -7.68 -12.88 -1.98
CA TRP A 53 -6.68 -13.95 -1.97
C TRP A 53 -7.18 -15.27 -1.38
N LEU A 54 -8.28 -15.27 -0.62
CA LEU A 54 -8.75 -16.45 0.12
C LEU A 54 -9.64 -17.37 -0.74
N LEU A 55 -10.49 -16.75 -1.56
CA LEU A 55 -11.41 -17.38 -2.49
C LEU A 55 -11.51 -16.51 -3.75
N SER A 56 -12.18 -17.02 -4.79
CA SER A 56 -12.53 -16.21 -5.97
C SER A 56 -13.15 -14.87 -5.56
N PRO A 57 -12.66 -13.73 -6.09
CA PRO A 57 -13.11 -12.39 -5.71
C PRO A 57 -14.61 -12.20 -5.93
N PHE A 58 -15.18 -12.88 -6.92
CA PHE A 58 -16.62 -12.89 -7.17
C PHE A 58 -17.40 -13.57 -6.04
N THR A 59 -16.92 -14.72 -5.57
CA THR A 59 -17.54 -15.46 -4.47
C THR A 59 -17.45 -14.68 -3.16
N VAL A 60 -16.30 -14.09 -2.86
CA VAL A 60 -16.11 -13.25 -1.67
C VAL A 60 -17.02 -12.02 -1.73
N PHE A 61 -17.11 -11.39 -2.90
CA PHE A 61 -17.97 -10.22 -3.09
C PHE A 61 -19.45 -10.55 -2.91
N ALA A 62 -19.95 -11.59 -3.58
CA ALA A 62 -21.36 -11.96 -3.50
C ALA A 62 -21.77 -12.38 -2.08
N THR A 63 -20.95 -13.20 -1.41
CA THR A 63 -21.22 -13.65 -0.04
C THR A 63 -21.16 -12.49 0.96
N SER A 64 -20.13 -11.64 0.89
CA SER A 64 -20.02 -10.47 1.76
C SER A 64 -21.15 -9.47 1.52
N TRP A 65 -21.57 -9.25 0.27
CA TRP A 65 -22.69 -8.37 -0.05
C TRP A 65 -23.99 -8.88 0.58
N VAL A 66 -24.33 -10.16 0.42
CA VAL A 66 -25.55 -10.73 1.04
C VAL A 66 -25.52 -10.59 2.56
N ILE A 67 -24.39 -10.96 3.19
CA ILE A 67 -24.24 -10.90 4.65
C ILE A 67 -24.36 -9.46 5.16
N VAL A 68 -23.64 -8.52 4.55
CA VAL A 68 -23.65 -7.12 4.99
C VAL A 68 -25.02 -6.48 4.74
N SER A 69 -25.69 -6.80 3.62
CA SER A 69 -27.05 -6.31 3.34
C SER A 69 -28.02 -6.71 4.44
N VAL A 70 -28.00 -7.98 4.85
CA VAL A 70 -28.85 -8.49 5.93
C VAL A 70 -28.53 -7.79 7.25
N LEU A 71 -27.25 -7.67 7.62
CA LEU A 71 -26.83 -7.01 8.85
C LEU A 71 -27.26 -5.53 8.92
N LEU A 72 -27.12 -4.81 7.81
CA LEU A 72 -27.54 -3.41 7.70
C LEU A 72 -29.06 -3.26 7.79
N CYS A 73 -29.82 -4.14 7.14
CA CYS A 73 -31.28 -4.11 7.22
C CYS A 73 -31.80 -4.42 8.64
N CYS A 74 -31.13 -5.31 9.37
CA CYS A 74 -31.58 -5.77 10.68
C CYS A 74 -31.21 -4.82 11.83
N SER A 75 -30.08 -4.08 11.73
CA SER A 75 -29.55 -3.35 12.88
C SER A 75 -29.25 -1.88 12.59
N LYS A 76 -29.89 -0.98 13.34
CA LYS A 76 -29.58 0.46 13.32
C LYS A 76 -28.15 0.73 13.78
N HIS A 77 -27.65 -0.03 14.77
CA HIS A 77 -26.30 0.15 15.28
C HIS A 77 -25.24 -0.17 14.22
N VAL A 78 -25.44 -1.25 13.46
CA VAL A 78 -24.55 -1.61 12.36
C VAL A 78 -24.60 -0.53 11.28
N ARG A 79 -25.79 -0.03 10.92
CA ARG A 79 -25.94 1.08 9.98
C ARG A 79 -25.11 2.30 10.38
N CYS A 80 -25.28 2.77 11.62
CA CYS A 80 -24.53 3.92 12.13
C CYS A 80 -23.02 3.67 12.15
N PHE A 81 -22.59 2.47 12.57
CA PHE A 81 -21.17 2.09 12.58
C PHE A 81 -20.58 2.09 11.17
N THR A 82 -21.27 1.53 10.18
CA THR A 82 -20.82 1.50 8.78
C THR A 82 -20.69 2.90 8.20
N LEU A 83 -21.58 3.83 8.54
CA LEU A 83 -21.42 5.23 8.11
C LEU A 83 -20.17 5.88 8.72
N LEU A 84 -19.98 5.69 10.02
CA LEU A 84 -18.80 6.19 10.72
C LEU A 84 -17.52 5.58 10.17
N PHE A 85 -17.54 4.31 9.77
CA PHE A 85 -16.41 3.65 9.13
C PHE A 85 -16.05 4.32 7.80
N PHE A 86 -17.03 4.55 6.91
CA PHE A 86 -16.78 5.25 5.65
C PHE A 86 -16.28 6.69 5.86
N LEU A 87 -16.85 7.40 6.83
CA LEU A 87 -16.37 8.73 7.20
C LEU A 87 -14.93 8.68 7.75
N SER A 88 -14.61 7.68 8.56
CA SER A 88 -13.28 7.49 9.14
C SER A 88 -12.23 7.22 8.08
N CYS A 89 -12.55 6.48 7.02
CA CYS A 89 -11.68 6.33 5.84
C CYS A 89 -11.34 7.68 5.17
N GLY A 90 -12.27 8.65 5.21
CA GLY A 90 -12.06 10.00 4.65
C GLY A 90 -11.33 10.97 5.58
N LEU A 91 -11.31 10.71 6.89
CA LEU A 91 -10.58 11.51 7.86
C LEU A 91 -9.06 11.42 7.64
N ARG A 92 -8.32 12.45 8.07
CA ARG A 92 -6.87 12.55 7.86
C ARG A 92 -6.13 11.27 8.27
N GLU A 93 -6.40 10.75 9.46
CA GLU A 93 -5.73 9.56 9.99
C GLU A 93 -6.12 8.28 9.24
N GLY A 94 -7.41 8.06 8.99
CA GLY A 94 -7.87 6.88 8.26
C GLY A 94 -7.40 6.87 6.80
N ARG A 95 -7.41 8.03 6.14
CA ARG A 95 -6.88 8.20 4.78
C ARG A 95 -5.39 7.92 4.72
N ASN A 96 -4.61 8.45 5.66
CA ASN A 96 -3.17 8.19 5.70
C ASN A 96 -2.87 6.70 5.92
N ALA A 97 -3.62 6.03 6.80
CA ALA A 97 -3.50 4.59 7.01
C ALA A 97 -3.84 3.78 5.75
N LEU A 98 -4.93 4.16 5.04
CA LEU A 98 -5.34 3.47 3.82
C LEU A 98 -4.34 3.67 2.67
N ILE A 99 -3.81 4.89 2.51
CA ILE A 99 -2.75 5.19 1.53
C ILE A 99 -1.49 4.39 1.85
N ALA A 100 -1.09 4.32 3.13
CA ALA A 100 0.08 3.55 3.54
C ALA A 100 -0.09 2.04 3.26
N ALA A 101 -1.26 1.48 3.60
CA ALA A 101 -1.56 0.08 3.32
C ALA A 101 -1.59 -0.20 1.80
N GLY A 102 -2.28 0.64 1.03
CA GLY A 102 -2.36 0.51 -0.44
C GLY A 102 -0.99 0.65 -1.13
N THR A 103 -0.18 1.61 -0.69
CA THR A 103 1.19 1.78 -1.21
C THR A 103 2.05 0.57 -0.89
N GLY A 104 1.93 0.03 0.33
CA GLY A 104 2.60 -1.20 0.71
C GLY A 104 2.22 -2.38 -0.20
N VAL A 105 0.92 -2.58 -0.45
CA VAL A 105 0.45 -3.65 -1.35
C VAL A 105 1.07 -3.53 -2.75
N VAL A 106 1.14 -2.33 -3.30
CA VAL A 106 1.76 -2.06 -4.61
C VAL A 106 3.26 -2.36 -4.60
N ILE A 107 3.98 -1.89 -3.58
CA ILE A 107 5.43 -2.13 -3.44
C ILE A 107 5.72 -3.63 -3.41
N PHE A 108 5.00 -4.40 -2.58
CA PHE A 108 5.19 -5.84 -2.48
C PHE A 108 4.85 -6.57 -3.79
N GLY A 109 3.87 -6.08 -4.56
CA GLY A 109 3.51 -6.65 -5.86
C GLY A 109 4.59 -6.48 -6.93
N HIS A 110 5.32 -5.36 -6.90
CA HIS A 110 6.39 -5.10 -7.88
C HIS A 110 7.68 -5.87 -7.60
N MET A 111 7.85 -6.45 -6.42
CA MET A 111 9.08 -7.16 -6.06
C MET A 111 9.37 -8.32 -7.02
N GLU A 112 8.36 -9.10 -7.43
CA GLU A 112 8.55 -10.21 -8.36
C GLU A 112 9.14 -9.74 -9.70
N ASN A 113 8.66 -8.61 -10.21
CA ASN A 113 9.14 -8.04 -11.47
C ASN A 113 10.59 -7.54 -11.36
N ILE A 114 10.96 -6.93 -10.23
CA ILE A 114 12.33 -6.48 -9.95
C ILE A 114 13.30 -7.68 -9.99
N PHE A 115 12.95 -8.78 -9.32
CA PHE A 115 13.81 -9.95 -9.30
C PHE A 115 13.89 -10.66 -10.66
N HIS A 116 12.80 -10.69 -11.42
CA HIS A 116 12.83 -11.18 -12.80
C HIS A 116 13.81 -10.37 -13.67
N ASN A 117 13.73 -9.04 -13.62
CA ASN A 117 14.63 -8.17 -14.35
C ASN A 117 16.09 -8.32 -13.92
N PHE A 118 16.32 -8.47 -12.60
CA PHE A 118 17.66 -8.69 -12.08
C PHE A 118 18.28 -10.01 -12.57
N ARG A 119 17.47 -11.08 -12.68
CA ARG A 119 17.92 -12.34 -13.29
C ARG A 119 18.37 -12.13 -14.74
N GLY A 120 17.55 -11.45 -15.55
CA GLY A 120 17.89 -11.13 -16.94
C GLY A 120 19.16 -10.28 -17.07
N LEU A 121 19.33 -9.31 -16.18
CA LEU A 121 20.54 -8.48 -16.12
C LEU A 121 21.79 -9.32 -15.85
N LEU A 122 21.74 -10.24 -14.89
CA LEU A 122 22.86 -11.12 -14.56
C LEU A 122 23.21 -12.06 -15.71
N ASP A 123 22.23 -12.63 -16.40
CA ASP A 123 22.47 -13.48 -17.56
C ASP A 123 23.11 -12.68 -18.71
N SER A 124 22.65 -11.46 -18.96
CA SER A 124 23.24 -10.54 -19.95
C SER A 124 24.69 -10.16 -19.60
N MET A 125 24.96 -9.80 -18.34
CA MET A 125 26.30 -9.46 -17.86
C MET A 125 27.25 -10.66 -17.99
N THR A 126 26.79 -11.86 -17.64
CA THR A 126 27.56 -13.10 -17.80
C THR A 126 27.87 -13.36 -19.28
N CYS A 127 26.88 -13.19 -20.17
CA CYS A 127 27.05 -13.36 -21.60
C CYS A 127 28.07 -12.34 -22.18
N ASN A 128 27.94 -11.07 -21.81
CA ASN A 128 28.83 -10.00 -22.26
C ASN A 128 30.28 -10.23 -21.79
N LEU A 129 30.46 -10.60 -20.52
CA LEU A 129 31.79 -10.95 -20.00
C LEU A 129 32.37 -12.14 -20.77
N ARG A 130 31.58 -13.18 -21.03
CA ARG A 130 32.05 -14.36 -21.76
C ARG A 130 32.49 -14.01 -23.18
N ALA A 131 31.71 -13.19 -23.90
CA ALA A 131 32.05 -12.73 -25.24
C ALA A 131 33.32 -11.86 -25.25
N LYS A 132 33.43 -10.87 -24.35
CA LYS A 132 34.55 -9.93 -24.35
C LYS A 132 35.85 -10.54 -23.84
N SER A 133 35.82 -11.36 -22.80
CA SER A 133 37.03 -11.98 -22.23
C SER A 133 37.47 -13.18 -23.05
N PHE A 134 36.62 -14.20 -23.22
CA PHE A 134 36.98 -15.48 -23.82
C PHE A 134 37.01 -15.47 -25.34
N SER A 135 36.15 -14.71 -26.00
CA SER A 135 36.13 -14.68 -27.46
C SER A 135 37.07 -13.62 -28.06
N ILE A 136 37.37 -12.55 -27.33
CA ILE A 136 38.16 -11.42 -27.86
C ILE A 136 39.51 -11.30 -27.15
N HIS A 137 39.53 -10.97 -25.85
CA HIS A 137 40.79 -10.63 -25.17
C HIS A 137 41.76 -11.82 -25.04
N PHE A 138 41.28 -13.00 -24.62
CA PHE A 138 42.16 -14.15 -24.43
C PHE A 138 42.78 -14.68 -25.74
N PRO A 139 42.03 -14.81 -26.85
CA PRO A 139 42.61 -15.19 -28.13
C PRO A 139 43.64 -14.18 -28.64
N LEU A 140 43.36 -12.87 -28.49
CA LEU A 140 44.30 -11.81 -28.86
C LEU A 140 45.58 -11.87 -28.03
N LEU A 141 45.45 -12.01 -26.70
CA LEU A 141 46.60 -12.13 -25.80
C LEU A 141 47.42 -13.37 -26.13
N LYS A 142 46.78 -14.51 -26.43
CA LYS A 142 47.45 -15.74 -26.87
C LYS A 142 48.25 -15.50 -28.15
N LYS A 143 47.66 -14.82 -29.15
CA LYS A 143 48.35 -14.48 -30.40
C LYS A 143 49.54 -13.53 -30.19
N TYR A 144 49.42 -12.59 -29.25
CA TYR A 144 50.50 -11.68 -28.90
C TYR A 144 51.67 -12.41 -28.21
N ILE A 145 51.36 -13.34 -27.31
CA ILE A 145 52.36 -14.20 -26.65
C ILE A 145 53.05 -15.10 -27.68
N GLU A 146 52.29 -15.75 -28.57
CA GLU A 146 52.84 -16.57 -29.66
C GLU A 146 53.81 -15.74 -30.53
N ALA A 147 53.45 -14.49 -30.85
CA ALA A 147 54.32 -13.58 -31.61
C ALA A 147 55.59 -13.19 -30.84
N LEU A 148 55.50 -12.88 -29.54
CA LEU A 148 56.67 -12.56 -28.71
C LEU A 148 57.63 -13.75 -28.60
N GLN A 149 57.10 -14.96 -28.42
CA GLN A 149 57.89 -16.20 -28.40
C GLN A 149 58.57 -16.44 -29.75
N TRP A 150 57.88 -16.18 -30.85
CA TRP A 150 58.43 -16.29 -32.19
C TRP A 150 59.58 -15.29 -32.43
N ILE A 151 59.40 -14.02 -32.04
CA ILE A 151 60.46 -12.99 -32.15
C ILE A 151 61.67 -13.36 -31.30
N TYR A 152 61.46 -13.80 -30.06
CA TYR A 152 62.54 -14.22 -29.18
C TYR A 152 63.30 -15.43 -29.75
N GLY A 153 62.58 -16.41 -30.31
CA GLY A 153 63.17 -17.55 -31.00
C GLY A 153 63.96 -17.18 -32.27
N LEU A 154 63.61 -16.08 -32.93
CA LEU A 154 64.41 -15.51 -34.02
C LEU A 154 65.67 -14.81 -33.49
N ALA A 155 65.56 -14.08 -32.38
CA ALA A 155 66.67 -13.32 -31.78
C ALA A 155 67.77 -14.25 -31.27
N THR A 156 67.44 -15.42 -30.72
CA THR A 156 68.43 -16.43 -30.31
C THR A 156 69.20 -17.07 -31.47
N HIS A 157 68.71 -16.97 -32.70
CA HIS A 157 69.45 -17.39 -33.91
C HIS A 157 70.33 -16.28 -34.51
N LEU A 158 70.18 -15.04 -34.05
CA LEU A 158 70.95 -13.88 -34.50
C LEU A 158 72.18 -13.66 -33.61
N SER A 159 73.01 -14.70 -33.51
CA SER A 159 74.30 -14.77 -32.79
C SER A 159 75.39 -13.82 -33.30
N LEU A 160 75.03 -12.78 -34.05
CA LEU A 160 75.93 -11.77 -34.61
C LEU A 160 76.00 -10.50 -33.75
N LEU A 161 75.12 -10.34 -32.74
CA LEU A 161 75.06 -9.17 -31.85
C LEU A 161 75.46 -9.46 -30.39
N ASP A 162 75.89 -10.69 -30.09
CA ASP A 162 76.30 -11.08 -28.73
C ASP A 162 77.54 -10.33 -28.24
N ASP A 163 78.37 -9.79 -29.14
CA ASP A 163 79.56 -9.01 -28.79
C ASP A 163 79.30 -7.51 -28.51
N LEU A 164 78.12 -6.97 -28.85
CA LEU A 164 77.83 -5.53 -28.66
C LEU A 164 76.84 -5.22 -27.54
N VAL A 165 75.94 -6.13 -27.17
CA VAL A 165 74.94 -5.87 -26.12
C VAL A 165 74.61 -7.14 -25.35
N SER A 166 74.97 -7.20 -24.06
CA SER A 166 74.64 -8.31 -23.18
C SER A 166 73.17 -8.24 -22.73
N TRP A 167 72.34 -9.17 -23.23
CA TRP A 167 70.97 -9.33 -22.77
C TRP A 167 70.87 -10.49 -21.78
N ASN A 168 70.89 -10.18 -20.47
CA ASN A 168 70.67 -11.16 -19.41
C ASN A 168 69.26 -11.03 -18.82
N GLN A 169 68.24 -11.55 -19.53
CA GLN A 169 66.89 -11.65 -18.98
C GLN A 169 66.27 -13.02 -19.26
N THR A 170 66.03 -13.77 -18.19
CA THR A 170 65.22 -14.99 -18.17
C THR A 170 63.74 -14.61 -18.25
N LEU A 171 63.17 -14.70 -19.45
CA LEU A 171 61.75 -14.45 -19.66
C LEU A 171 60.91 -15.63 -19.12
N ALA A 172 60.65 -15.63 -17.81
CA ALA A 172 59.73 -16.57 -17.17
C ALA A 172 58.27 -16.12 -17.38
N VAL A 173 57.70 -16.39 -18.56
CA VAL A 173 56.25 -16.23 -18.77
C VAL A 173 55.54 -17.46 -18.23
N SER A 174 55.09 -17.39 -16.97
CA SER A 174 54.25 -18.43 -16.38
C SER A 174 52.92 -18.53 -17.12
N LEU A 175 52.79 -19.60 -17.92
CA LEU A 175 51.65 -19.89 -18.79
C LEU A 175 50.48 -20.51 -18.01
N LEU A 176 50.05 -19.92 -16.89
CA LEU A 176 48.79 -20.34 -16.27
C LEU A 176 47.67 -19.82 -17.17
N SER A 177 47.02 -20.69 -17.94
CA SER A 177 45.94 -20.36 -18.87
C SER A 177 44.87 -19.53 -18.15
N PRO A 178 44.86 -18.19 -18.28
CA PRO A 178 44.03 -17.35 -17.44
C PRO A 178 42.55 -17.52 -17.80
N SER A 179 42.27 -18.09 -18.99
CA SER A 179 40.92 -18.41 -19.45
C SER A 179 40.27 -19.53 -18.64
N GLN A 180 40.97 -20.61 -18.28
CA GLN A 180 40.35 -21.71 -17.53
C GLN A 180 40.04 -21.30 -16.09
N ALA A 181 40.98 -20.61 -15.44
CA ALA A 181 40.78 -20.10 -14.09
C ALA A 181 39.67 -19.03 -14.04
N LEU A 182 39.64 -18.11 -15.00
CA LEU A 182 38.59 -17.10 -15.08
C LEU A 182 37.23 -17.73 -15.40
N GLU A 183 37.17 -18.72 -16.29
CA GLU A 183 35.90 -19.40 -16.62
C GLU A 183 35.35 -20.17 -15.43
N ALA A 184 36.20 -20.86 -14.68
CA ALA A 184 35.82 -21.52 -13.43
C ALA A 184 35.29 -20.50 -12.41
N GLN A 185 35.98 -19.37 -12.21
CA GLN A 185 35.54 -18.29 -11.31
C GLN A 185 34.21 -17.67 -11.76
N LEU A 186 33.98 -17.50 -13.06
CA LEU A 186 32.77 -16.90 -13.59
C LEU A 186 31.58 -17.84 -13.45
N ASN A 187 31.78 -19.14 -13.70
CA ASN A 187 30.75 -20.16 -13.46
C ASN A 187 30.44 -20.32 -11.96
N ASP A 188 31.45 -20.30 -11.09
CA ASP A 188 31.28 -20.34 -9.64
C ASP A 188 30.50 -19.10 -9.15
N THR A 189 30.92 -17.90 -9.55
CA THR A 189 30.24 -16.64 -9.22
C THR A 189 28.80 -16.66 -9.75
N LYS A 190 28.58 -17.12 -10.98
CA LYS A 190 27.24 -17.29 -11.55
C LYS A 190 26.40 -18.22 -10.68
N GLY A 191 26.93 -19.37 -10.29
CA GLY A 191 26.26 -20.36 -9.44
C GLY A 191 25.90 -19.79 -8.06
N GLN A 192 26.84 -19.12 -7.40
CA GLN A 192 26.61 -18.48 -6.10
C GLN A 192 25.54 -17.39 -6.20
N VAL A 193 25.65 -16.49 -7.17
CA VAL A 193 24.71 -15.37 -7.35
C VAL A 193 23.32 -15.88 -7.73
N LEU A 194 23.20 -16.86 -8.65
CA LEU A 194 21.90 -17.47 -8.97
C LEU A 194 21.33 -18.25 -7.78
N GLY A 195 22.17 -18.91 -6.99
CA GLY A 195 21.74 -19.59 -5.76
C GLY A 195 21.15 -18.62 -4.74
N VAL A 196 21.84 -17.50 -4.48
CA VAL A 196 21.33 -16.41 -3.63
C VAL A 196 20.06 -15.81 -4.22
N LEU A 197 20.04 -15.53 -5.52
CA LEU A 197 18.89 -14.96 -6.22
C LEU A 197 17.67 -15.87 -6.16
N TYR A 198 17.84 -17.17 -6.33
CA TYR A 198 16.73 -18.12 -6.25
C TYR A 198 16.16 -18.18 -4.82
N ARG A 199 17.04 -18.18 -3.81
CA ARG A 199 16.64 -18.12 -2.40
C ARG A 199 15.90 -16.82 -2.09
N THR A 200 16.40 -15.68 -2.55
CA THR A 200 15.73 -14.39 -2.34
C THR A 200 14.42 -14.30 -3.11
N VAL A 201 14.36 -14.72 -4.38
CA VAL A 201 13.12 -14.77 -5.16
C VAL A 201 12.06 -15.62 -4.46
N THR A 202 12.42 -16.80 -3.98
CA THR A 202 11.48 -17.71 -3.32
C THR A 202 10.99 -17.12 -1.99
N ALA A 203 11.91 -16.57 -1.18
CA ALA A 203 11.57 -15.89 0.06
C ALA A 203 10.71 -14.64 -0.19
N THR A 204 11.04 -13.85 -1.21
CA THR A 204 10.29 -12.66 -1.62
C THR A 204 8.92 -13.03 -2.15
N LYS A 205 8.76 -14.10 -2.93
CA LYS A 205 7.43 -14.54 -3.39
C LYS A 205 6.53 -14.86 -2.21
N ALA A 206 7.03 -15.66 -1.26
CA ALA A 206 6.30 -15.95 -0.03
C ALA A 206 6.01 -14.69 0.80
N LEU A 207 7.00 -13.80 0.95
CA LEU A 207 6.86 -12.56 1.71
C LEU A 207 5.95 -11.53 1.02
N SER A 208 5.92 -11.50 -0.32
CA SER A 208 5.08 -10.59 -1.09
C SER A 208 3.62 -10.98 -1.03
N SER A 209 3.31 -12.27 -1.20
CA SER A 209 1.93 -12.75 -1.10
C SER A 209 1.39 -12.61 0.31
N LEU A 210 2.15 -13.04 1.33
CA LEU A 210 1.77 -12.89 2.74
C LEU A 210 1.76 -11.42 3.17
N GLY A 211 2.72 -10.62 2.70
CA GLY A 211 2.85 -9.20 3.02
C GLY A 211 1.70 -8.38 2.49
N GLN A 212 1.30 -8.58 1.23
CA GLN A 212 0.12 -7.92 0.65
C GLN A 212 -1.16 -8.23 1.42
N GLN A 213 -1.36 -9.50 1.77
CA GLN A 213 -2.50 -9.95 2.57
C GLN A 213 -2.52 -9.29 3.95
N LEU A 214 -1.39 -9.37 4.66
CA LEU A 214 -1.29 -8.87 6.03
C LEU A 214 -1.46 -7.35 6.08
N LEU A 215 -0.92 -6.61 5.11
CA LEU A 215 -1.07 -5.16 5.01
C LEU A 215 -2.51 -4.74 4.73
N ALA A 216 -3.18 -5.40 3.79
CA ALA A 216 -4.59 -5.11 3.49
C ALA A 216 -5.50 -5.39 4.69
N LEU A 217 -5.32 -6.55 5.33
CA LEU A 217 -6.09 -6.94 6.52
C LEU A 217 -5.81 -6.03 7.72
N THR A 218 -4.54 -5.72 7.97
CA THR A 218 -4.13 -4.86 9.08
C THR A 218 -4.63 -3.43 8.88
N GLY A 219 -4.56 -2.89 7.66
CA GLY A 219 -5.10 -1.58 7.32
C GLY A 219 -6.61 -1.51 7.57
N LEU A 220 -7.37 -2.50 7.08
CA LEU A 220 -8.81 -2.59 7.30
C LEU A 220 -9.16 -2.71 8.79
N LEU A 221 -8.46 -3.60 9.51
CA LEU A 221 -8.68 -3.82 10.94
C LEU A 221 -8.38 -2.57 11.76
N LEU A 222 -7.31 -1.83 11.44
CA LEU A 222 -6.93 -0.61 12.13
C LEU A 222 -8.00 0.48 11.98
N VAL A 223 -8.57 0.63 10.79
CA VAL A 223 -9.68 1.58 10.56
C VAL A 223 -10.95 1.12 11.27
N LEU A 224 -11.31 -0.16 11.24
CA LEU A 224 -12.47 -0.70 11.95
C LEU A 224 -12.35 -0.53 13.47
N LEU A 225 -11.20 -0.91 14.04
CA LEU A 225 -10.92 -0.76 15.47
C LEU A 225 -10.88 0.72 15.88
N GLY A 226 -10.25 1.57 15.07
CA GLY A 226 -10.24 3.02 15.29
C GLY A 226 -11.65 3.60 15.32
N THR A 227 -12.50 3.20 14.38
CA THR A 227 -13.92 3.60 14.31
C THR A 227 -14.69 3.13 15.56
N GLY A 228 -14.47 1.88 15.98
CA GLY A 228 -15.12 1.30 17.17
C GLY A 228 -14.69 1.98 18.46
N LEU A 229 -13.38 2.25 18.62
CA LEU A 229 -12.84 2.98 19.75
C LEU A 229 -13.34 4.43 19.78
N PHE A 230 -13.44 5.08 18.61
CA PHE A 230 -14.03 6.40 18.48
C PHE A 230 -15.49 6.40 18.95
N LEU A 231 -16.31 5.46 18.45
CA LEU A 231 -17.71 5.34 18.83
C LEU A 231 -17.87 5.03 20.33
N LYS A 232 -17.07 4.10 20.86
CA LYS A 232 -17.07 3.76 22.30
C LYS A 232 -16.68 4.96 23.16
N ARG A 233 -15.68 5.74 22.75
CA ARG A 233 -15.26 6.94 23.47
C ARG A 233 -16.32 8.05 23.39
N TYR A 234 -16.99 8.18 22.24
CA TYR A 234 -18.06 9.15 22.02
C TYR A 234 -19.30 8.85 22.88
N LEU A 235 -19.71 7.58 22.94
CA LEU A 235 -20.89 7.14 23.70
C LEU A 235 -20.61 6.86 25.19
N GLY A 236 -19.33 6.76 25.59
CA GLY A 236 -18.95 6.43 26.97
C GLY A 236 -19.26 7.55 27.97
N PRO A 237 -19.37 7.25 29.28
CA PRO A 237 -19.64 8.24 30.33
C PRO A 237 -18.62 9.39 30.36
N CYS A 238 -17.37 9.12 29.99
CA CYS A 238 -16.29 10.10 29.89
C CYS A 238 -16.38 11.00 28.63
N GLY A 239 -17.24 10.65 27.66
CA GLY A 239 -17.47 11.38 26.41
C GLY A 239 -18.39 12.59 26.55
N TRP A 240 -19.09 12.75 27.68
CA TRP A 240 -19.91 13.95 27.98
C TRP A 240 -19.10 15.25 28.09
N LYS A 241 -17.77 15.18 27.99
CA LYS A 241 -16.85 16.31 27.91
C LYS A 241 -16.60 16.81 26.48
N PHE A 242 -17.43 16.46 25.49
CA PHE A 242 -17.42 17.30 24.29
C PHE A 242 -17.82 18.70 24.71
N GLU A 243 -16.94 19.64 24.40
CA GLU A 243 -17.09 21.06 24.63
C GLU A 243 -18.40 21.53 24.00
N ASN A 244 -19.49 21.49 24.78
CA ASN A 244 -20.82 21.96 24.40
C ASN A 244 -20.82 23.50 24.42
N ILE A 245 -19.93 24.06 23.60
CA ILE A 245 -19.68 25.47 23.41
C ILE A 245 -20.85 26.09 22.65
N TYR A 246 -21.65 25.30 21.94
CA TYR A 246 -22.71 25.81 21.09
C TYR A 246 -24.04 25.94 21.84
N ILE A 247 -24.60 27.15 21.83
CA ILE A 247 -25.97 27.38 22.28
C ILE A 247 -26.91 27.19 21.09
N THR A 248 -27.80 26.20 21.18
CA THR A 248 -28.74 25.85 20.11
C THR A 248 -30.00 26.74 20.14
N ARG A 249 -30.68 26.89 19.00
CA ARG A 249 -31.94 27.66 18.88
C ARG A 249 -33.01 27.10 19.79
N GLN A 250 -33.05 25.77 19.91
CA GLN A 250 -33.98 25.07 20.79
C GLN A 250 -33.74 25.41 22.27
N PHE A 251 -32.48 25.55 22.69
CA PHE A 251 -32.14 25.98 24.05
C PHE A 251 -32.58 27.42 24.31
N VAL A 252 -32.36 28.33 23.36
CA VAL A 252 -32.81 29.73 23.50
C VAL A 252 -34.34 29.80 23.63
N GLN A 253 -35.08 29.11 22.76
CA GLN A 253 -36.55 29.05 22.83
C GLN A 253 -37.08 28.36 24.08
N PHE A 254 -36.31 27.43 24.64
CA PHE A 254 -36.64 26.79 25.91
C PHE A 254 -36.44 27.78 27.08
N ASP A 255 -35.30 28.47 27.12
CA ASP A 255 -34.98 29.47 28.15
C ASP A 255 -35.97 30.64 28.15
N GLU A 256 -36.39 31.12 26.97
CA GLU A 256 -37.44 32.15 26.84
C GLU A 256 -38.81 31.70 27.37
N ARG A 257 -39.20 30.44 27.13
CA ARG A 257 -40.44 29.88 27.66
C ARG A 257 -40.42 29.76 29.18
N GLU A 258 -39.30 29.33 29.75
CA GLU A 258 -39.14 29.25 31.20
C GLU A 258 -39.07 30.66 31.84
N ARG A 259 -38.52 31.66 31.14
CA ARG A 259 -38.56 33.07 31.54
C ARG A 259 -39.99 33.58 31.65
N GLY A 260 -40.83 33.26 30.67
CA GLY A 260 -42.26 33.58 30.69
C GLY A 260 -43.02 32.93 31.86
N ARG A 261 -42.50 31.82 32.39
CA ARG A 261 -43.04 31.09 33.55
C ARG A 261 -42.41 31.49 34.89
N GLN A 262 -41.64 32.58 34.92
CA GLN A 262 -40.91 33.07 36.10
C GLN A 262 -39.97 32.02 36.73
N ARG A 263 -39.44 31.10 35.92
CA ARG A 263 -38.46 30.11 36.35
C ARG A 263 -37.03 30.60 36.12
N PRO A 264 -36.03 30.04 36.85
CA PRO A 264 -34.64 30.41 36.67
C PRO A 264 -34.18 30.21 35.22
N CYS A 265 -33.55 31.23 34.65
CA CYS A 265 -33.06 31.23 33.27
C CYS A 265 -31.52 31.29 33.25
N VAL A 266 -30.92 30.71 32.23
CA VAL A 266 -29.47 30.68 32.02
C VAL A 266 -28.99 31.86 31.19
N LEU A 267 -29.83 32.41 30.31
CA LEU A 267 -29.51 33.62 29.53
C LEU A 267 -30.01 34.89 30.26
N PRO A 268 -29.35 36.05 30.09
CA PRO A 268 -28.18 36.30 29.24
C PRO A 268 -26.85 35.90 29.89
N LEU A 269 -25.93 35.37 29.07
CA LEU A 269 -24.58 35.03 29.50
C LEU A 269 -23.79 36.26 29.98
N ASN A 270 -22.91 36.08 30.96
CA ASN A 270 -21.97 37.10 31.39
C ASN A 270 -20.80 37.28 30.39
N LYS A 271 -20.03 38.37 30.48
CA LYS A 271 -18.91 38.71 29.59
C LYS A 271 -17.83 37.61 29.52
N LYS A 272 -17.60 36.88 30.62
CA LYS A 272 -16.66 35.74 30.67
C LYS A 272 -17.22 34.51 29.95
N GLU A 273 -18.50 34.24 30.13
CA GLU A 273 -19.19 33.08 29.55
C GLU A 273 -19.37 33.23 28.04
N ARG A 274 -19.66 34.45 27.54
CA ARG A 274 -19.74 34.74 26.10
C ARG A 274 -18.47 34.45 25.32
N LYS A 275 -17.29 34.40 25.98
CA LYS A 275 -16.02 33.99 25.31
C LYS A 275 -15.90 32.48 25.17
N LYS A 276 -16.64 31.73 25.98
CA LYS A 276 -16.58 30.26 26.06
C LYS A 276 -17.70 29.59 25.27
N PHE A 277 -18.79 30.29 24.99
CA PHE A 277 -19.92 29.76 24.21
C PHE A 277 -20.06 30.49 22.87
N ILE A 278 -20.23 29.73 21.78
CA ILE A 278 -20.49 30.22 20.43
C ILE A 278 -22.01 30.16 20.20
N SER A 279 -22.65 31.31 19.99
CA SER A 279 -24.02 31.35 19.50
C SER A 279 -24.01 30.95 18.02
N GLY A 280 -24.59 29.80 17.68
CA GLY A 280 -24.68 29.30 16.30
C GLY A 280 -25.62 30.10 15.39
N PHE A 281 -26.07 31.28 15.82
CA PHE A 281 -26.99 32.14 15.10
C PHE A 281 -26.41 33.55 15.12
N GLN A 282 -25.99 34.03 13.95
CA GLN A 282 -25.93 35.47 13.71
C GLN A 282 -27.37 35.98 13.73
N SER A 283 -27.61 37.03 14.52
CA SER A 283 -28.84 37.81 14.54
C SER A 283 -29.15 38.37 13.16
#